data_AF-A0A4Y2L7A6-F1
#
_entry.id   AF-A0A4Y2L7A6-F1
#
_cell.length_a   1.000
_cell.length_b   1.000
_cell.length_c   1.000
_cell.angle_alpha   90.00
_cell.angle_beta   90.00
_cell.angle_gamma   90.00
#
_symmetry.space_group_name_H-M   'P 1'
#
loop_
_entity.id
_entity.type
_entity.pdbx_description
1 polymer ?
#
loop_
_entity_poly.entity_id
_entity_poly.type
_entity_poly.pdbx_seq_one_letter_code
_entity_poly.pdbx_strand_id
1 'polypeptide(L)'
;MIINSRPLTYVSENDTDFTPISPSMFIQDIREWAVPDLDVADHYSLNKRIKYRQTVQKYLRDRFRSEYLGQLVQRRTCKESRPISVGDIVLVGSDNLKRIHWPLGEIIELLPSKDNGTRLV
;
A
#
# COMPACT_ATOMS: atom_id res chain seq x y z
N MET A 1 -4.38 4.86 -4.42
CA MET A 1 -3.79 3.59 -3.91
C MET A 1 -2.82 3.04 -4.95
N ILE A 2 -1.64 3.64 -5.09
CA ILE A 2 -0.65 3.32 -6.15
C ILE A 2 0.00 1.94 -5.95
N ILE A 3 0.02 1.47 -4.70
CA ILE A 3 0.70 0.23 -4.29
C ILE A 3 0.10 -1.01 -4.97
N ASN A 4 -1.21 -1.05 -5.17
CA ASN A 4 -1.88 -2.26 -5.67
C ASN A 4 -1.78 -2.43 -7.18
N SER A 5 -1.45 -1.35 -7.90
CA SER A 5 -1.25 -1.35 -9.35
C SER A 5 0.23 -1.52 -9.74
N ARG A 6 1.14 -1.61 -8.75
CA ARG A 6 2.57 -1.78 -9.03
C ARG A 6 2.79 -3.15 -9.69
N PRO A 7 3.39 -3.22 -10.88
CA PRO A 7 3.65 -4.49 -11.56
C PRO A 7 4.67 -5.33 -10.78
N LEU A 8 4.35 -6.62 -10.61
CA LEU A 8 5.23 -7.65 -10.04
C LEU A 8 6.14 -8.28 -11.11
N THR A 9 5.74 -8.20 -12.37
CA THR A 9 6.48 -8.71 -13.53
C THR A 9 6.98 -7.55 -14.39
N TYR A 10 7.79 -7.89 -15.40
CA TYR A 10 8.21 -6.96 -16.44
C TYR A 10 7.02 -6.26 -17.08
N VAL A 11 7.18 -4.94 -17.32
CA VAL A 11 6.24 -4.12 -18.10
C VAL A 11 6.84 -3.96 -19.47
N SER A 12 6.15 -4.44 -20.50
CA SER A 12 6.56 -4.21 -21.89
C SER A 12 6.21 -2.80 -22.33
N GLU A 13 7.01 -2.26 -23.25
CA GLU A 13 6.74 -1.01 -23.95
C GLU A 13 5.79 -1.20 -25.14
N ASN A 14 5.50 -2.45 -25.51
CA ASN A 14 4.67 -2.81 -26.65
C ASN A 14 3.25 -3.18 -26.21
N ASP A 15 2.24 -2.50 -26.77
CA ASP A 15 0.83 -2.63 -26.36
C ASP A 15 0.17 -3.97 -26.75
N THR A 16 0.83 -4.80 -27.57
CA THR A 16 0.33 -6.14 -27.91
C THR A 16 0.83 -7.23 -26.96
N ASP A 17 1.73 -6.88 -26.03
CA ASP A 17 2.31 -7.84 -25.10
C ASP A 17 1.40 -8.09 -23.89
N PHE A 18 1.74 -9.10 -23.09
CA PHE A 18 0.94 -9.48 -21.93
C PHE A 18 0.88 -8.37 -20.87
N THR A 19 -0.31 -8.18 -20.30
CA THR A 19 -0.48 -7.26 -19.17
C THR A 19 0.37 -7.72 -17.98
N PRO A 20 1.16 -6.83 -17.38
CA PRO A 20 1.98 -7.18 -16.23
C PRO A 20 1.11 -7.57 -15.04
N ILE A 21 1.53 -8.63 -14.34
CA ILE A 21 0.83 -9.15 -13.17
C ILE A 21 0.96 -8.12 -12.04
N SER A 22 -0.16 -7.68 -11.47
CA SER A 22 -0.17 -6.73 -10.35
C SER A 22 -0.79 -7.35 -9.08
N PRO A 23 -0.48 -6.83 -7.89
CA PRO A 23 -1.06 -7.29 -6.64
C PRO A 23 -2.59 -7.28 -6.62
N SER A 24 -3.23 -6.29 -7.25
CA SER A 24 -4.68 -6.20 -7.29
C SER A 24 -5.33 -7.41 -7.96
N MET A 25 -4.68 -8.03 -8.95
CA MET A 25 -5.18 -9.22 -9.66
C MET A 25 -5.34 -10.43 -8.74
N PHE A 26 -4.63 -10.47 -7.61
CA PHE A 26 -4.71 -11.55 -6.64
C PHE A 26 -5.53 -11.19 -5.39
N ILE A 27 -5.52 -9.91 -5.01
CA ILE A 27 -6.19 -9.43 -3.81
C ILE A 27 -7.69 -9.23 -4.06
N GLN A 28 -8.06 -8.76 -5.25
CA GLN A 28 -9.44 -8.53 -5.65
C GLN A 28 -10.06 -9.84 -6.15
N ASP A 29 -11.31 -10.10 -5.79
CA ASP A 29 -12.04 -11.22 -6.36
C ASP A 29 -12.26 -10.98 -7.85
N ILE A 30 -11.84 -11.93 -8.66
CA ILE A 30 -12.28 -12.02 -10.05
C ILE A 30 -13.76 -12.41 -9.99
N ARG A 31 -14.66 -11.50 -10.38
CA ARG A 31 -16.06 -11.84 -10.58
C ARG A 31 -16.16 -12.75 -11.80
N GLU A 32 -16.05 -14.05 -11.56
CA GLU A 32 -16.38 -15.06 -12.55
C GLU A 32 -17.90 -15.04 -12.74
N TRP A 33 -18.36 -14.57 -13.91
CA TRP A 33 -19.78 -14.63 -14.30
C TRP A 33 -20.20 -16.02 -14.82
N ALA A 34 -19.35 -17.03 -14.64
CA ALA A 34 -19.61 -18.38 -15.11
C ALA A 34 -20.66 -19.05 -14.22
N VAL A 35 -21.75 -19.49 -14.83
CA VAL A 35 -22.71 -20.40 -14.20
C VAL A 35 -22.06 -21.79 -14.20
N PRO A 36 -21.78 -22.40 -13.03
CA PRO A 36 -21.26 -23.76 -13.01
C PRO A 36 -22.32 -24.72 -13.56
N ASP A 37 -21.91 -25.69 -14.37
CA ASP A 37 -22.77 -26.81 -14.78
C ASP A 37 -23.24 -27.54 -13.52
N LEU A 38 -24.50 -27.37 -13.17
CA LEU A 38 -25.08 -27.85 -11.90
C LEU A 38 -25.26 -29.37 -11.87
N ASP A 39 -25.20 -30.03 -13.03
CA ASP A 39 -25.45 -31.46 -13.19
C ASP A 39 -24.37 -32.35 -12.53
N VAL A 40 -23.23 -31.78 -12.12
CA VAL A 40 -22.10 -32.50 -11.49
C VAL A 40 -21.80 -32.01 -10.07
N ALA A 41 -22.51 -30.99 -9.57
CA ALA A 41 -22.10 -30.26 -8.37
C ALA A 41 -22.97 -30.56 -7.14
N ASP A 42 -22.45 -31.39 -6.21
CA ASP A 42 -23.06 -31.59 -4.88
C ASP A 42 -22.78 -30.41 -3.94
N HIS A 43 -23.76 -30.04 -3.10
CA HIS A 43 -23.69 -28.90 -2.16
C HIS A 43 -22.47 -28.97 -1.22
N TYR A 44 -22.08 -30.17 -0.79
CA TYR A 44 -20.88 -30.35 0.04
C TYR A 44 -19.59 -30.06 -0.73
N SER A 45 -19.52 -30.50 -1.99
CA SER A 45 -18.37 -30.29 -2.89
C SER A 45 -18.15 -28.80 -3.21
N LEU A 46 -19.24 -28.07 -3.47
CA LEU A 46 -19.22 -26.62 -3.72
C LEU A 46 -18.76 -25.85 -2.49
N ASN A 47 -19.30 -26.16 -1.30
CA ASN A 47 -18.91 -25.51 -0.05
C ASN A 47 -17.44 -25.77 0.31
N LYS A 48 -16.95 -27.00 0.09
CA LYS A 48 -15.53 -27.33 0.30
C LYS A 48 -14.62 -26.52 -0.62
N ARG A 49 -14.99 -26.39 -1.90
CA ARG A 49 -14.21 -25.62 -2.89
C ARG A 49 -14.21 -24.12 -2.59
N ILE A 50 -15.35 -23.55 -2.19
CA ILE A 50 -15.46 -22.15 -1.78
C ILE A 50 -14.59 -21.89 -0.54
N LYS A 51 -14.70 -22.72 0.50
CA LYS A 51 -13.87 -22.60 1.72
C LYS A 51 -12.38 -22.70 1.41
N TYR A 52 -11.99 -23.62 0.52
CA TYR A 52 -10.60 -23.74 0.06
C TYR A 52 -10.12 -22.47 -0.65
N ARG A 53 -10.89 -21.92 -1.61
CA ARG A 53 -10.56 -20.67 -2.31
C ARG A 53 -10.35 -19.52 -1.32
N GLN A 54 -11.28 -19.33 -0.39
CA GLN A 54 -11.18 -18.29 0.65
C GLN A 54 -9.93 -18.46 1.52
N THR A 55 -9.59 -19.71 1.85
CA THR A 55 -8.42 -20.05 2.67
C THR A 55 -7.12 -19.70 1.93
N VAL A 56 -7.00 -20.10 0.66
CA VAL A 56 -5.84 -19.78 -0.19
C VAL A 56 -5.70 -18.27 -0.39
N GLN A 57 -6.81 -17.56 -0.64
CA GLN A 57 -6.81 -16.10 -0.76
C GLN A 57 -6.33 -15.43 0.52
N LYS A 58 -6.77 -15.89 1.69
CA LYS A 58 -6.31 -15.38 2.98
C LYS A 58 -4.80 -15.56 3.13
N TYR A 59 -4.29 -16.76 2.91
CA TYR A 59 -2.85 -17.04 2.99
C TYR A 59 -2.03 -16.18 2.03
N LEU A 60 -2.53 -16.01 0.80
CA LEU A 60 -1.87 -15.16 -0.20
C LEU A 60 -1.82 -13.69 0.25
N ARG A 61 -2.93 -13.15 0.77
CA ARG A 61 -2.97 -11.78 1.30
C ARG A 61 -2.02 -11.59 2.48
N ASP A 62 -1.97 -12.56 3.39
CA ASP A 62 -1.09 -12.52 4.56
C ASP A 62 0.39 -12.51 4.15
N ARG A 63 0.80 -13.45 3.28
CA ARG A 63 2.18 -13.52 2.76
C ARG A 63 2.54 -12.32 1.90
N PHE A 64 1.63 -11.84 1.05
CA PHE A 64 1.85 -10.66 0.23
C PHE A 64 2.14 -9.42 1.10
N ARG A 65 1.42 -9.27 2.22
CA ARG A 65 1.66 -8.17 3.15
C ARG A 65 2.99 -8.30 3.89
N SER A 66 3.33 -9.49 4.39
CA SER A 66 4.58 -9.67 5.17
C SER A 66 5.82 -9.67 4.28
N GLU A 67 5.78 -10.38 3.16
CA GLU A 67 6.95 -10.65 2.32
C GLU A 67 7.17 -9.57 1.28
N TYR A 68 6.13 -9.10 0.59
CA TYR A 68 6.27 -8.14 -0.50
C TYR A 68 6.17 -6.69 -0.02
N LEU A 69 5.10 -6.33 0.71
CA LEU A 69 4.98 -4.96 1.22
C LEU A 69 6.10 -4.62 2.22
N GLY A 70 6.57 -5.60 3.00
CA GLY A 70 7.73 -5.44 3.88
C GLY A 70 9.01 -5.04 3.12
N GLN A 71 9.26 -5.65 1.96
CA GLN A 71 10.40 -5.29 1.09
C GLN A 71 10.25 -3.91 0.45
N LEU A 72 9.02 -3.43 0.26
CA LEU A 72 8.74 -2.09 -0.29
C LEU A 72 8.98 -0.95 0.71
N VAL A 73 8.97 -1.24 2.00
CA VAL A 73 9.28 -0.24 3.03
C VAL A 73 10.79 0.03 2.99
N GLN A 74 11.21 0.90 2.08
CA GLN A 74 12.49 1.56 2.18
C GLN A 74 12.43 2.43 3.45
N ARG A 75 12.97 1.91 4.56
CA ARG A 75 13.38 2.76 5.68
C ARG A 75 14.46 3.67 5.11
N ARG A 76 14.05 4.83 4.60
CA ARG A 76 14.98 5.94 4.38
C ARG A 76 15.53 6.22 5.76
N THR A 77 16.76 5.75 6.01
CA THR A 77 17.61 6.34 7.04
C THR A 77 17.48 7.83 6.80
N CYS A 78 16.93 8.58 7.77
CA CYS A 78 16.81 10.02 7.66
C CYS A 78 18.24 10.54 7.45
N LYS A 79 18.65 10.72 6.20
CA LYS A 79 19.85 11.48 5.88
C LYS A 79 19.60 12.84 6.50
N GLU A 80 20.59 13.36 7.21
CA GLU A 80 20.47 14.68 7.83
C GLU A 80 19.99 15.66 6.76
N SER A 81 18.73 16.05 6.92
CA SER A 81 18.09 16.99 6.02
C SER A 81 18.69 18.35 6.30
N ARG A 82 18.78 19.19 5.26
CA ARG A 82 19.16 20.60 5.44
C ARG A 82 18.36 21.21 6.59
N PRO A 83 18.97 22.12 7.38
CA PRO A 83 18.23 22.82 8.42
C PRO A 83 17.02 23.53 7.80
N ILE A 84 15.89 23.46 8.50
CA ILE A 84 14.65 24.13 8.12
C ILE A 84 14.85 25.65 8.10
N SER A 85 14.23 26.32 7.13
CA SER A 85 14.31 27.77 6.95
C SER A 85 12.91 28.39 6.89
N VAL A 86 12.83 29.69 7.20
CA VAL A 86 11.60 30.47 7.01
C VAL A 86 11.17 30.40 5.54
N GLY A 87 9.87 30.19 5.29
CA GLY A 87 9.29 29.96 3.97
C GLY A 87 9.29 28.50 3.51
N ASP A 88 9.88 27.56 4.26
CA ASP A 88 9.77 26.14 3.93
C ASP A 88 8.36 25.62 4.23
N ILE A 89 7.82 24.82 3.32
CA ILE A 89 6.55 24.11 3.51
C ILE A 89 6.81 22.77 4.20
N VAL A 90 6.15 22.55 5.33
CA VAL A 90 6.33 21.37 6.18
C VAL A 90 5.01 20.70 6.55
N LEU A 91 5.06 19.41 6.85
CA LEU A 91 3.93 18.68 7.44
C LEU A 91 4.04 18.72 8.96
N VAL A 92 2.99 19.19 9.63
CA VAL A 92 2.95 19.27 11.10
C VAL A 92 2.41 17.96 11.64
N GLY A 93 3.26 17.22 12.33
CA GLY A 93 2.90 15.97 12.99
C GLY A 93 1.90 16.20 14.12
N SER A 94 0.79 15.46 14.10
CA SER A 94 -0.14 15.37 15.23
C SER A 94 -0.38 13.91 15.57
N ASP A 95 -0.19 13.54 16.83
CA ASP A 95 -0.41 12.16 17.32
C ASP A 95 -1.88 11.74 17.22
N ASN A 96 -2.79 12.71 17.19
CA ASN A 96 -4.23 12.49 17.09
C ASN A 96 -4.69 12.22 15.64
N LEU A 97 -3.83 12.45 14.65
CA LEU A 97 -4.15 12.33 13.24
C LEU A 97 -3.29 11.28 12.56
N LYS A 98 -3.91 10.51 11.66
CA LYS A 98 -3.17 9.65 10.73
C LYS A 98 -2.22 10.54 9.90
N ARG A 99 -1.02 10.06 9.59
CA ARG A 99 -0.01 10.80 8.80
C ARG A 99 -0.54 11.43 7.51
N ILE A 100 -1.50 10.79 6.85
CA ILE A 100 -2.13 11.29 5.62
C ILE A 100 -2.99 12.55 5.83
N HIS A 101 -3.34 12.86 7.07
CA HIS A 101 -4.15 14.01 7.47
C HIS A 101 -3.32 15.03 8.26
N TRP A 102 -1.99 14.89 8.28
CA TRP A 102 -1.15 15.91 8.88
C TRP A 102 -1.30 17.21 8.09
N PRO A 103 -1.62 18.33 8.76
CA PRO A 103 -1.77 19.61 8.08
C PRO A 103 -0.44 20.06 7.50
N LEU A 104 -0.53 20.70 6.33
CA LEU A 104 0.57 21.38 5.68
C LEU A 104 0.66 22.81 6.21
N GLY A 105 1.86 23.25 6.59
CA GLY A 105 2.11 24.59 7.09
C GLY A 105 3.36 25.20 6.46
N GLU A 106 3.43 26.53 6.45
CA GLU A 106 4.61 27.28 6.07
C GLU A 106 5.31 27.78 7.33
N ILE A 107 6.64 27.70 7.37
CA ILE A 107 7.42 28.24 8.49
C ILE A 107 7.48 29.76 8.38
N ILE A 108 6.77 30.46 9.27
CA ILE A 108 6.77 31.93 9.31
C ILE A 108 7.94 32.45 10.16
N GLU A 109 8.28 31.74 11.23
CA GLU A 109 9.34 32.13 12.16
C GLU A 109 9.99 30.88 12.80
N LEU A 110 11.29 30.98 13.12
CA LEU A 110 12.04 29.95 13.82
C LEU A 110 12.46 30.46 15.19
N LEU A 111 11.93 29.86 16.25
CA LEU A 111 12.32 30.19 17.62
C LEU A 111 13.48 29.28 18.09
N PRO A 112 14.64 29.84 18.46
CA PRO A 112 15.74 29.04 19.00
C PRO A 112 15.38 28.53 20.39
N SER A 113 15.38 27.21 20.58
CA SER A 113 15.22 26.59 21.91
C SER A 113 16.58 26.40 22.57
N LYS A 114 16.57 26.38 23.91
CA LYS A 114 17.76 26.17 24.76
C LYS A 114 18.44 24.80 24.55
N ASP A 115 17.74 23.83 23.95
CA ASP A 115 18.21 22.46 23.70
C ASP A 115 18.61 22.18 22.24
N ASN A 116 18.98 23.21 21.46
CA ASN A 116 19.41 23.07 20.05
C ASN A 116 18.36 22.46 19.09
N GLY A 117 17.10 22.31 19.52
CA GLY A 117 15.96 21.94 18.68
C GLY A 117 15.06 23.14 18.40
N THR A 118 14.87 23.51 17.15
CA THR A 118 13.96 24.60 16.75
C THR A 118 12.50 24.26 17.06
N ARG A 119 11.78 25.18 17.71
CA ARG A 119 10.34 25.04 17.98
C ARG A 119 9.57 25.90 16.98
N LEU A 120 8.54 25.31 16.36
CA LEU A 120 7.61 25.97 15.43
C LEU A 120 6.38 26.46 16.21
N VAL A 121 5.83 27.60 15.81
CA VAL A 121 4.48 28.06 16.17
C VAL A 121 3.62 28.05 14.92
#